data_AF-A0A8J4TTW1-F1
#
_entry.id   AF-A0A8J4TTW1-F1
#
_cell.length_a   1.000
_cell.length_b   1.000
_cell.length_c   1.000
_cell.angle_alpha   90.00
_cell.angle_beta   90.00
_cell.angle_gamma   90.00
#
_symmetry.space_group_name_H-M   'P 1'
#
loop_
_entity.id
_entity.type
_entity.pdbx_description
1 polymer ?
#
loop_
_entity_poly.entity_id
_entity_poly.type
_entity_poly.pdbx_seq_one_letter_code
_entity_poly.pdbx_strand_id
1 'polypeptide(L)'
;EAVQSRNLNDLQYSRLHLVEHMQVLLIILDSIQDHGDHFTKISELHVALEDLWLMVNNIMNPPVCNPVSLSLVQTRGRPRYHITVGQLSQLRATGMSWISIADILGISLSTVSRRRDMFELVENYYAIPNSQLNEIIRDITAHTANAGERLVQ
;
A
#
# COMPACT_ATOMS: atom_id res chain seq x y z
N GLU A 1 47.32 -56.29 26.97
CA GLU A 1 47.91 -54.94 26.96
C GLU A 1 47.90 -54.27 25.57
N ALA A 2 48.35 -54.92 24.48
CA ALA A 2 48.42 -54.31 23.15
C ALA A 2 47.07 -53.91 22.48
N VAL A 3 45.95 -54.50 22.89
CA VAL A 3 44.61 -54.16 22.35
C VAL A 3 44.01 -52.92 23.03
N GLN A 4 44.32 -52.71 24.32
CA GLN A 4 43.88 -51.53 25.07
C GLN A 4 44.61 -50.26 24.61
N SER A 5 45.89 -50.36 24.20
CA SER A 5 46.65 -49.22 23.68
C SER A 5 46.18 -48.76 22.30
N ARG A 6 45.71 -49.68 21.43
CA ARG A 6 45.13 -49.32 20.12
C ARG A 6 43.84 -48.51 20.27
N ASN A 7 42.92 -48.97 21.12
CA ASN A 7 41.64 -48.29 21.36
C ASN A 7 41.85 -46.90 22.00
N LEU A 8 42.84 -46.75 22.88
CA LEU A 8 43.20 -45.44 23.46
C LEU A 8 43.72 -44.47 22.40
N ASN A 9 44.54 -44.94 21.46
CA ASN A 9 45.07 -44.11 20.37
C ASN A 9 43.96 -43.71 19.38
N ASP A 10 43.03 -44.61 19.06
CA ASP A 10 41.88 -44.31 18.20
C ASP A 10 40.93 -43.28 18.85
N LEU A 11 40.75 -43.36 20.18
CA LEU A 11 39.97 -42.38 20.93
C LEU A 11 40.67 -41.01 21.00
N GLN A 12 42.00 -40.99 21.15
CA GLN A 12 42.77 -39.73 21.13
C GLN A 12 42.76 -39.09 19.74
N TYR A 13 42.86 -39.91 18.68
CA TYR A 13 42.80 -39.45 17.29
C TYR A 13 41.43 -38.85 16.96
N SER A 14 40.34 -39.55 17.29
CA SER A 14 38.98 -39.03 17.09
C SER A 14 38.71 -37.76 17.91
N ARG A 15 39.25 -37.66 19.13
CA ARG A 15 39.15 -36.44 19.95
C ARG A 15 39.89 -35.26 19.33
N LEU A 16 41.12 -35.47 18.85
CA LEU A 16 41.91 -34.41 18.20
C LEU A 16 41.19 -33.90 16.94
N HIS A 17 40.71 -34.83 16.12
CA HIS A 17 39.99 -34.51 14.89
C HIS A 17 38.68 -33.75 15.18
N LEU A 18 37.92 -34.15 16.21
CA LEU A 18 36.73 -33.40 16.65
C LEU A 18 37.07 -31.97 17.07
N VAL A 19 38.21 -31.75 17.75
CA VAL A 19 38.66 -30.41 18.13
C VAL A 19 39.02 -29.58 16.89
N GLU A 20 39.69 -30.18 15.90
CA GLU A 20 40.00 -29.51 14.62
C GLU A 20 38.71 -29.12 13.87
N HIS A 21 37.72 -30.03 13.80
CA HIS A 21 36.41 -29.73 13.20
C HIS A 21 35.68 -28.61 13.95
N MET A 22 35.74 -28.59 15.29
CA MET A 22 35.15 -27.51 16.08
C MET A 22 35.84 -26.17 15.84
N GLN A 23 37.16 -26.15 15.65
CA GLN A 23 37.89 -24.93 15.31
C GLN A 23 37.51 -24.39 13.92
N VAL A 24 37.38 -25.26 12.92
CA VAL A 24 36.90 -24.87 11.59
C VAL A 24 35.48 -24.31 11.65
N LEU A 25 34.59 -24.95 12.41
CA LEU A 25 33.23 -24.45 12.62
C LEU A 25 33.21 -23.09 13.31
N LEU A 26 34.07 -22.86 14.29
CA LEU A 26 34.18 -21.55 14.95
C LEU A 26 34.68 -20.47 13.99
N ILE A 27 35.64 -20.77 13.11
CA ILE A 27 36.12 -19.82 12.09
C ILE A 27 35.02 -19.49 11.07
N ILE A 28 34.22 -20.48 10.68
CA ILE A 28 33.06 -20.26 9.79
C ILE A 28 31.98 -19.43 10.49
N LEU A 29 31.73 -19.68 11.77
CA LEU A 29 30.77 -18.89 12.55
C LEU A 29 31.28 -17.45 12.75
N ASP A 30 32.58 -17.25 12.96
CA ASP A 30 33.21 -15.93 13.07
C ASP A 30 33.17 -15.16 11.73
N SER A 31 33.35 -15.84 10.59
CA SER A 31 33.21 -15.23 9.26
C SER A 31 31.76 -14.91 8.89
N ILE A 32 30.79 -15.66 9.42
CA ILE A 32 29.36 -15.30 9.32
C ILE A 32 29.04 -14.10 10.22
N GLN A 33 29.71 -13.98 11.37
CA GLN A 33 29.52 -12.88 12.33
C GLN A 33 30.09 -11.55 11.81
N ASP A 34 31.17 -11.57 11.01
CA ASP A 34 31.74 -10.40 10.33
C ASP A 34 30.88 -9.90 9.13
N HIS A 35 29.90 -10.70 8.71
CA HIS A 35 28.97 -10.38 7.63
C HIS A 35 27.58 -9.98 8.11
N GLY A 36 27.40 -9.63 9.40
CA GLY A 36 26.12 -9.10 9.91
C GLY A 36 25.55 -7.98 9.03
N ASP A 37 26.42 -7.14 8.47
CA ASP A 37 26.05 -6.06 7.55
C ASP A 37 25.61 -6.57 6.16
N HIS A 38 26.18 -7.67 5.67
CA HIS A 38 25.77 -8.31 4.41
C HIS A 38 24.49 -9.12 4.57
N PHE A 39 24.29 -9.82 5.69
CA PHE A 39 23.04 -10.54 5.97
C PHE A 39 21.87 -9.57 6.06
N THR A 40 22.06 -8.43 6.74
CA THR A 40 21.07 -7.35 6.78
C THR A 40 20.82 -6.77 5.39
N LYS A 41 21.86 -6.46 4.59
CA LYS A 41 21.68 -5.98 3.21
C LYS A 41 20.98 -6.99 2.31
N ILE A 42 21.27 -8.29 2.44
CA ILE A 42 20.60 -9.36 1.69
C ILE A 42 19.13 -9.46 2.11
N SER A 43 18.84 -9.34 3.40
CA SER A 43 17.46 -9.31 3.91
C SER A 43 16.70 -8.09 3.40
N GLU A 44 17.30 -6.90 3.39
CA GLU A 44 16.71 -5.68 2.84
C GLU A 44 16.47 -5.81 1.33
N LEU A 45 17.41 -6.39 0.58
CA LEU A 45 17.26 -6.69 -0.85
C LEU A 45 16.11 -7.66 -1.10
N HIS A 46 15.99 -8.69 -0.26
CA HIS A 46 14.90 -9.66 -0.36
C HIS A 46 13.54 -8.98 -0.14
N VAL A 47 13.40 -8.13 0.88
CA VAL A 47 12.18 -7.36 1.13
C VAL A 47 11.87 -6.42 -0.04
N ALA A 48 12.86 -5.69 -0.56
CA ALA A 48 12.67 -4.80 -1.70
C ALA A 48 12.25 -5.53 -2.98
N LEU A 49 12.75 -6.76 -3.19
CA LEU A 49 12.34 -7.60 -4.31
C LEU A 49 10.90 -8.11 -4.16
N GLU A 50 10.48 -8.46 -2.96
CA GLU A 50 9.08 -8.82 -2.68
C GLU A 50 8.13 -7.64 -2.90
N ASP A 51 8.51 -6.43 -2.45
CA ASP A 51 7.72 -5.20 -2.69
C ASP A 51 7.60 -4.88 -4.18
N LEU A 52 8.70 -5.02 -4.93
CA LEU A 52 8.71 -4.79 -6.38
C LEU A 52 7.88 -5.84 -7.10
N TRP A 53 7.97 -7.11 -6.68
CA TRP A 53 7.14 -8.18 -7.22
C TRP A 53 5.65 -7.91 -6.97
N LEU A 54 5.29 -7.46 -5.76
CA LEU A 54 3.91 -7.08 -5.42
C LEU A 54 3.42 -5.91 -6.30
N MET A 55 4.27 -4.90 -6.52
CA MET A 55 3.93 -3.76 -7.37
C MET A 55 3.72 -4.18 -8.83
N VAL A 56 4.63 -4.97 -9.39
CA VAL A 56 4.51 -5.50 -10.76
C VAL A 56 3.28 -6.40 -10.89
N ASN A 57 3.02 -7.25 -9.91
CA ASN A 57 1.84 -8.10 -9.91
C ASN A 57 0.55 -7.28 -9.85
N ASN A 58 0.49 -6.21 -9.05
CA ASN A 58 -0.65 -5.30 -9.01
C ASN A 58 -0.85 -4.49 -10.30
N ILE A 59 0.19 -4.29 -11.10
CA ILE A 59 0.09 -3.63 -12.42
C ILE A 59 -0.38 -4.62 -13.49
N MET A 60 0.22 -5.80 -13.53
CA MET A 60 -0.04 -6.82 -14.55
C MET A 60 -1.34 -7.59 -14.30
N ASN A 61 -1.64 -7.84 -13.03
CA ASN A 61 -2.85 -8.46 -12.53
C ASN A 61 -3.46 -7.50 -11.49
N PRO A 62 -4.05 -6.38 -11.92
CA PRO A 62 -4.75 -5.50 -11.00
C PRO A 62 -5.69 -6.37 -10.17
N PRO A 63 -5.69 -6.24 -8.82
CA PRO A 63 -6.61 -7.00 -7.99
C PRO A 63 -7.98 -6.80 -8.61
N VAL A 64 -8.59 -7.91 -9.06
CA VAL A 64 -9.91 -7.84 -9.69
C VAL A 64 -10.75 -7.09 -8.69
N CYS A 65 -11.12 -5.86 -9.04
CA CYS A 65 -12.01 -5.06 -8.24
C CYS A 65 -13.32 -5.81 -8.42
N ASN A 66 -13.52 -6.84 -7.60
CA ASN A 66 -14.76 -7.60 -7.58
C ASN A 66 -15.80 -6.50 -7.39
N PRO A 67 -16.65 -6.26 -8.40
CA PRO A 67 -17.61 -5.18 -8.32
C PRO A 67 -18.32 -5.42 -7.00
N VAL A 68 -18.37 -4.38 -6.15
CA VAL A 68 -19.06 -4.48 -4.87
C VAL A 68 -20.43 -5.07 -5.19
N SER A 69 -20.68 -6.32 -4.77
CA SER A 69 -21.89 -7.03 -5.15
C SER A 69 -23.06 -6.35 -4.44
N LEU A 70 -23.65 -5.36 -5.12
CA LEU A 70 -24.76 -4.61 -4.59
C LEU A 70 -25.97 -5.54 -4.54
N SER A 71 -26.56 -5.67 -3.36
CA SER A 71 -27.81 -6.40 -3.21
C SER A 71 -28.91 -5.68 -3.97
N LEU A 72 -29.82 -6.43 -4.59
CA LEU A 72 -31.01 -5.88 -5.22
C LEU A 72 -32.16 -5.85 -4.21
N VAL A 73 -32.84 -4.71 -4.14
CA VAL A 73 -34.10 -4.55 -3.43
C VAL A 73 -35.24 -4.86 -4.41
N GLN A 74 -36.08 -5.81 -4.04
CA GLN A 74 -37.32 -6.07 -4.76
C GLN A 74 -38.26 -4.87 -4.62
N THR A 75 -38.79 -4.41 -5.75
CA THR A 75 -39.81 -3.35 -5.78
C THR A 75 -41.07 -3.92 -6.41
N ARG A 76 -42.17 -3.15 -6.42
CA ARG A 76 -43.38 -3.55 -7.16
C ARG A 76 -43.16 -3.65 -8.69
N GLY A 77 -41.98 -3.26 -9.18
CA GLY A 77 -41.55 -3.36 -10.58
C GLY A 77 -40.08 -3.77 -10.69
N ARG A 78 -39.29 -3.09 -11.54
CA ARG A 78 -37.87 -3.43 -11.76
C ARG A 78 -37.08 -3.40 -10.44
N PRO A 79 -36.31 -4.45 -10.11
CA PRO A 79 -35.45 -4.45 -8.93
C PRO A 79 -34.45 -3.28 -8.96
N ARG A 80 -34.18 -2.71 -7.79
CA ARG A 80 -33.31 -1.54 -7.62
C ARG A 80 -32.10 -1.92 -6.79
N TYR A 81 -30.91 -1.44 -7.15
CA TYR A 81 -29.72 -1.62 -6.31
C TYR A 81 -29.91 -1.06 -4.89
N HIS A 82 -29.49 -1.78 -3.86
CA HIS A 82 -29.39 -1.26 -2.51
C HIS A 82 -28.08 -0.48 -2.39
N ILE A 83 -28.16 0.84 -2.25
CA ILE A 83 -27.00 1.74 -2.12
C ILE A 83 -27.35 2.66 -0.97
N THR A 84 -26.54 2.62 0.09
CA THR A 84 -26.75 3.43 1.29
C THR A 84 -26.07 4.78 1.15
N VAL A 85 -26.54 5.76 1.92
CA VAL A 85 -25.89 7.08 1.99
C VAL A 85 -24.45 6.95 2.51
N GLY A 86 -24.23 6.11 3.54
CA GLY A 86 -22.91 5.90 4.14
C GLY A 86 -21.88 5.38 3.13
N GLN A 87 -22.27 4.46 2.23
CA GLN A 87 -21.39 3.96 1.17
C GLN A 87 -20.94 5.08 0.23
N LEU A 88 -21.86 5.94 -0.23
CA LEU A 88 -21.52 7.03 -1.14
C LEU A 88 -20.70 8.13 -0.43
N SER A 89 -21.05 8.46 0.82
CA SER A 89 -20.31 9.45 1.60
C SER A 89 -18.89 9.00 1.94
N GLN A 90 -18.69 7.73 2.30
CA GLN A 90 -17.36 7.17 2.56
C GLN A 90 -16.48 7.18 1.31
N LEU A 91 -17.01 6.73 0.17
CA LEU A 91 -16.28 6.75 -1.09
C LEU A 91 -16.02 8.17 -1.59
N ARG A 92 -16.89 9.14 -1.27
CA ARG A 92 -16.61 10.54 -1.59
C ARG A 92 -15.54 11.15 -0.68
N ALA A 93 -15.53 10.78 0.60
CA ALA A 93 -14.55 11.25 1.58
C ALA A 93 -13.11 10.82 1.26
N THR A 94 -12.91 9.73 0.51
CA THR A 94 -11.58 9.33 0.00
C THR A 94 -11.11 10.17 -1.19
N GLY A 95 -11.90 11.14 -1.65
CA GLY A 95 -11.57 12.02 -2.77
C GLY A 95 -11.94 11.46 -4.15
N MET A 96 -12.56 10.28 -4.23
CA MET A 96 -12.95 9.68 -5.51
C MET A 96 -13.99 10.51 -6.24
N SER A 97 -13.87 10.58 -7.57
CA SER A 97 -14.87 11.21 -8.44
C SER A 97 -16.15 10.34 -8.50
N TRP A 98 -17.30 10.95 -8.81
CA TRP A 98 -18.55 10.19 -8.99
C TRP A 98 -18.48 9.14 -10.10
N ILE A 99 -17.63 9.36 -11.10
CA ILE A 99 -17.38 8.41 -12.19
C ILE A 99 -16.65 7.18 -11.61
N SER A 100 -15.55 7.41 -10.90
CA SER A 100 -14.78 6.34 -10.23
C SER A 100 -15.63 5.57 -9.22
N ILE A 101 -16.52 6.25 -8.49
CA ILE A 101 -17.46 5.61 -7.57
C ILE A 101 -18.46 4.73 -8.33
N ALA A 102 -18.94 5.16 -9.49
CA ALA A 102 -19.85 4.36 -10.33
C ALA A 102 -19.15 3.08 -10.82
N ASP A 103 -17.89 3.20 -11.24
CA ASP A 103 -17.07 2.08 -11.71
C ASP A 103 -16.82 1.05 -10.60
N ILE A 104 -16.42 1.49 -9.41
CA ILE A 104 -16.19 0.62 -8.24
C ILE A 104 -17.46 -0.11 -7.80
N LEU A 105 -18.60 0.59 -7.83
CA LEU A 105 -19.89 0.03 -7.46
C LEU A 105 -20.54 -0.79 -8.57
N GLY A 106 -19.96 -0.82 -9.78
CA GLY A 106 -20.49 -1.56 -10.92
C GLY A 106 -21.87 -1.06 -11.39
N ILE A 107 -22.14 0.25 -11.27
CA ILE A 107 -23.44 0.86 -11.61
C ILE A 107 -23.26 2.01 -12.59
N SER A 108 -24.35 2.40 -13.26
CA SER A 108 -24.30 3.56 -14.14
C SER A 108 -24.11 4.87 -13.35
N LEU A 109 -23.39 5.82 -13.95
CA LEU A 109 -23.27 7.18 -13.42
C LEU A 109 -24.64 7.83 -13.18
N SER A 110 -25.62 7.55 -14.02
CA SER A 110 -27.01 8.00 -13.83
C SER A 110 -27.65 7.46 -12.55
N THR A 111 -27.31 6.24 -12.14
CA THR A 111 -27.77 5.65 -10.87
C THR A 111 -27.12 6.35 -9.68
N VAL A 112 -25.82 6.64 -9.77
CA VAL A 112 -25.09 7.42 -8.75
C VAL A 112 -25.67 8.83 -8.63
N SER A 113 -25.87 9.54 -9.75
CA SER A 113 -26.46 10.89 -9.74
C SER A 113 -27.83 10.90 -9.08
N ARG A 114 -28.71 9.95 -9.43
CA ARG A 114 -30.04 9.85 -8.79
C ARG A 114 -29.92 9.60 -7.29
N ARG A 115 -28.96 8.80 -6.83
CA ARG A 115 -28.75 8.56 -5.38
C ARG A 115 -28.20 9.79 -4.68
N ARG A 116 -27.25 10.47 -5.30
CA ARG A 116 -26.69 11.73 -4.80
C ARG A 116 -27.80 12.74 -4.54
N ASP A 117 -28.68 12.92 -5.53
CA ASP A 117 -29.78 13.88 -5.43
C ASP A 117 -30.81 13.44 -4.37
N MET A 118 -31.12 12.15 -4.28
CA MET A 118 -32.01 11.60 -3.23
C MET A 118 -31.44 11.72 -1.81
N PHE A 119 -30.13 11.73 -1.65
CA PHE A 119 -29.45 11.82 -0.36
C PHE A 119 -28.91 13.23 -0.06
N GLU A 120 -29.21 14.21 -0.92
CA GLU A 120 -28.72 15.58 -0.80
C GLU A 120 -27.19 15.68 -0.65
N LEU A 121 -26.45 14.75 -1.26
CA LEU A 121 -24.98 14.73 -1.28
C LEU A 121 -24.41 15.74 -2.30
N VAL A 122 -24.98 16.95 -2.32
CA VAL A 122 -24.56 18.02 -3.22
C VAL A 122 -23.15 18.46 -2.84
N GLU A 123 -22.27 18.52 -3.82
CA GLU A 123 -20.95 19.11 -3.62
C GLU A 123 -21.13 20.61 -3.36
N ASN A 124 -20.77 21.04 -2.16
CA ASN A 124 -20.64 22.46 -1.86
C ASN A 124 -19.41 22.99 -2.61
N TYR A 125 -19.57 23.31 -3.89
CA TYR A 125 -18.58 24.09 -4.64
C TYR A 125 -18.41 25.51 -4.07
N TYR A 126 -19.32 25.92 -3.17
CA TYR A 126 -19.25 27.12 -2.34
C TYR A 126 -18.47 26.90 -1.02
N ALA A 127 -17.74 25.80 -0.87
CA ALA A 127 -17.02 25.49 0.37
C ALA A 127 -15.94 26.53 0.73
N ILE A 128 -15.51 27.37 -0.22
CA ILE A 128 -14.65 28.52 0.07
C ILE A 128 -15.57 29.74 0.31
N PRO A 129 -15.78 30.18 1.56
CA PRO A 129 -16.46 31.44 1.81
C PRO A 129 -15.66 32.61 1.22
N ASN A 130 -16.35 33.68 0.81
CA ASN A 130 -15.70 34.85 0.22
C ASN A 130 -14.57 35.42 1.09
N SER A 131 -14.66 35.28 2.42
CA SER A 131 -13.58 35.66 3.33
C SER A 131 -12.29 34.86 3.11
N GLN A 132 -12.38 33.54 2.98
CA GLN A 132 -11.23 32.67 2.68
C GLN A 132 -10.74 32.89 1.25
N LEU A 133 -11.64 33.12 0.30
CA LEU A 133 -11.25 33.46 -1.07
C LEU A 133 -10.44 34.76 -1.11
N ASN A 134 -10.87 35.79 -0.38
CA ASN A 134 -10.15 37.06 -0.28
C ASN A 134 -8.78 36.91 0.39
N GLU A 135 -8.65 36.02 1.38
CA GLU A 135 -7.36 35.72 2.01
C GLU A 135 -6.39 35.06 1.03
N ILE A 136 -6.87 34.08 0.25
CA ILE A 136 -6.09 33.44 -0.81
C ILE A 136 -5.67 34.46 -1.88
N ILE A 137 -6.59 35.33 -2.31
CA ILE A 137 -6.28 36.40 -3.29
C ILE A 137 -5.20 37.33 -2.74
N ARG A 138 -5.33 37.76 -1.48
CA ARG A 138 -4.34 38.64 -0.83
C ARG A 138 -2.97 37.97 -0.76
N ASP A 139 -2.92 36.69 -0.43
CA ASP A 139 -1.68 35.92 -0.38
C ASP A 139 -1.00 35.80 -1.75
N ILE A 140 -1.78 35.49 -2.80
CA ILE A 140 -1.29 35.45 -4.17
C ILE A 140 -0.76 36.82 -4.60
N THR A 141 -1.50 37.89 -4.33
CA THR A 141 -1.11 39.26 -4.76
C THR A 141 0.12 39.76 -3.99
N ALA A 142 0.32 39.30 -2.75
CA ALA A 142 1.51 39.61 -1.95
C ALA A 142 2.77 38.93 -2.51
N HIS A 143 2.66 37.71 -3.02
CA HIS A 143 3.80 36.94 -3.54
C HIS A 143 4.04 37.13 -5.04
N THR A 144 3.04 37.61 -5.78
CA THR A 144 3.13 37.86 -7.23
C THR A 144 2.67 39.28 -7.56
N ALA A 145 3.62 40.22 -7.59
CA ALA A 145 3.37 41.58 -8.02
C ALA A 145 2.79 41.60 -9.45
N ASN A 146 1.70 42.35 -9.66
CA ASN A 146 0.95 42.51 -10.91
C ASN A 146 0.07 41.31 -11.34
N ALA A 147 -0.14 40.31 -10.48
CA ALA A 147 -1.10 39.24 -10.76
C ALA A 147 -2.53 39.80 -10.86
N GLY A 148 -3.16 39.64 -12.02
CA GLY A 148 -4.53 40.11 -12.27
C GLY A 148 -4.63 41.53 -12.86
N GLU A 149 -3.52 42.22 -13.09
CA GLU A 149 -3.53 43.51 -13.79
C GLU A 149 -3.76 43.29 -15.29
N ARG A 150 -4.80 43.94 -15.82
CA ARG A 150 -5.02 44.03 -17.27
C ARG A 150 -4.57 45.40 -17.73
N LEU A 151 -3.51 45.46 -18.54
CA LEU A 151 -3.11 46.70 -19.20
C LEU A 151 -4.28 47.18 -20.07
N VAL A 152 -4.94 48.25 -19.64
CA VAL A 152 -5.94 48.95 -20.44
C VAL A 152 -5.16 49.90 -21.35
N GLN A 153 -5.14 49.58 -22.65
CA GLN A 153 -4.67 50.49 -23.71
C GLN A 153 -5.78 51.47 -24.08
#